data_AF-A0A0K2VTM1-F1
#
_entry.id   AF-A0A0K2VTM1-F1
#
_cell.length_a   1.000
_cell.length_b   1.000
_cell.length_c   1.000
_cell.angle_alpha   90.00
_cell.angle_beta   90.00
_cell.angle_gamma   90.00
#
_symmetry.space_group_name_H-M   'P 1'
#
loop_
_entity.id
_entity.type
_entity.pdbx_description
1 polymer ?
#
loop_
_entity_poly.entity_id
_entity_poly.type
_entity_poly.pdbx_seq_one_letter_code
_entity_poly.pdbx_strand_id
1 'polypeptide(L)'
;MPAKRRLTMRQLRQMLRLAGSGTSSREIAVILGIARSTVQDNLQRAAAVGLTWPLPGELTDDALENKLFSRNGVKQGTRRRTEPNWADLAVELKKPGVTLLILWEEYREAHPEGYGYSRYVAAKFMLRLLDEPRISALSLARATT
;
A
#
# COMPACT_ATOMS: atom_id res chain seq x y z
N MET A 1 4.51 18.13 7.86
CA MET A 1 5.10 16.79 8.05
C MET A 1 6.35 16.68 7.17
N PRO A 2 7.58 16.66 7.70
CA PRO A 2 8.76 16.52 6.85
C PRO A 2 8.75 15.15 6.16
N ALA A 3 9.07 15.12 4.87
CA ALA A 3 9.14 13.89 4.09
C ALA A 3 10.08 12.88 4.77
N LYS A 4 9.61 11.64 4.96
CA LYS A 4 10.37 10.56 5.61
C LYS A 4 11.64 10.31 4.79
N ARG A 5 12.81 10.76 5.27
CA ARG A 5 14.11 10.56 4.59
C ARG A 5 14.30 9.06 4.38
N ARG A 6 14.35 8.63 3.11
CA ARG A 6 14.56 7.22 2.76
C ARG A 6 16.01 6.84 3.12
N LEU A 7 16.17 5.67 3.71
CA LEU A 7 17.50 5.09 3.94
C LEU A 7 18.10 4.69 2.60
N THR A 8 19.38 4.98 2.42
CA THR A 8 20.14 4.45 1.28
C THR A 8 20.47 2.98 1.50
N MET A 9 20.62 2.19 0.43
CA MET A 9 20.96 0.76 0.54
C MET A 9 22.29 0.52 1.24
N ARG A 10 23.27 1.43 1.06
CA ARG A 10 24.52 1.44 1.80
C ARG A 10 24.30 1.55 3.31
N GLN A 11 23.46 2.49 3.75
CA GLN A 11 23.13 2.66 5.17
C GLN A 11 22.38 1.46 5.73
N LEU A 12 21.50 0.83 4.93
CA LEU A 12 20.74 -0.34 5.33
C LEU A 12 21.65 -1.56 5.56
N ARG A 13 22.60 -1.83 4.65
CA ARG A 13 23.59 -2.91 4.84
C ARG A 13 24.49 -2.64 6.04
N GLN A 14 24.93 -1.40 6.22
CA GLN A 14 25.76 -1.02 7.36
C GLN A 14 25.00 -1.18 8.68
N MET A 15 23.70 -0.84 8.71
CA MET A 15 22.81 -1.08 9.85
C MET A 15 22.73 -2.56 10.20
N LEU A 16 22.48 -3.42 9.20
CA LEU A 16 22.40 -4.88 9.41
C LEU A 16 23.74 -5.46 9.88
N ARG A 17 24.86 -4.96 9.35
CA ARG A 17 26.20 -5.34 9.79
C ARG A 17 26.45 -4.99 11.26
N LEU A 18 26.15 -3.76 11.67
CA LEU A 18 26.36 -3.31 13.06
C LEU A 18 25.45 -4.08 14.04
N ALA A 19 24.20 -4.33 13.66
CA ALA A 19 23.31 -5.15 14.46
C ALA A 19 23.82 -6.60 14.58
N GLY A 20 24.37 -7.16 13.50
CA GLY A 20 25.02 -8.48 13.48
C GLY A 20 26.25 -8.60 14.37
N SER A 21 26.98 -7.50 14.60
CA SER A 21 28.11 -7.46 15.54
C SER A 21 27.72 -7.20 17.00
N GLY A 22 26.43 -7.18 17.32
CA GLY A 22 25.93 -6.96 18.69
C GLY A 22 25.83 -5.49 19.11
N THR A 23 25.97 -4.54 18.18
CA THR A 23 25.84 -3.11 18.48
C THR A 23 24.38 -2.75 18.78
N SER A 24 24.15 -1.91 19.79
CA SER A 24 22.79 -1.54 20.19
C SER A 24 22.11 -0.64 19.15
N SER A 25 20.78 -0.71 19.03
CA SER A 25 20.04 0.18 18.11
C SER A 25 20.26 1.68 18.41
N ARG A 26 20.62 2.02 19.66
CA ARG A 26 20.95 3.40 20.07
C ARG A 26 22.28 3.84 19.48
N GLU A 27 23.31 3.01 19.58
CA GLU A 27 24.63 3.31 19.00
C GLU A 27 24.57 3.31 17.47
N ILE A 28 23.84 2.38 16.86
CA ILE A 28 23.63 2.34 15.41
C ILE A 28 23.00 3.64 14.90
N ALA A 29 22.00 4.16 15.62
CA ALA A 29 21.35 5.43 15.30
C ALA A 29 22.34 6.60 15.30
N VAL A 30 23.24 6.64 16.28
CA VAL A 30 24.30 7.66 16.39
C VAL A 30 25.32 7.52 15.25
N ILE A 31 25.82 6.30 15.02
CA ILE A 31 26.85 6.02 13.99
C ILE A 31 26.34 6.39 12.59
N LEU A 32 25.08 6.09 12.29
CA LEU A 32 24.52 6.30 10.96
C LEU A 32 23.78 7.65 10.79
N GLY A 33 23.60 8.41 11.87
CA GLY A 33 22.81 9.65 11.86
C GLY A 33 21.33 9.43 11.53
N ILE A 34 20.76 8.31 11.97
CA ILE A 34 19.37 7.90 11.68
C ILE A 34 18.57 7.92 12.98
N ALA A 35 17.29 8.29 12.92
CA ALA A 35 16.39 8.18 14.07
C ALA A 35 16.34 6.72 14.60
N ARG A 36 16.43 6.56 15.93
CA ARG A 36 16.38 5.25 16.60
C ARG A 36 15.16 4.42 16.20
N SER A 37 13.99 5.04 16.08
CA SER A 37 12.76 4.39 15.65
C SER A 37 12.90 3.77 14.26
N THR A 38 13.50 4.51 13.31
CA THR A 38 13.77 3.99 11.97
C THR A 38 14.75 2.81 12.00
N VAL A 39 15.76 2.83 12.87
CA VAL A 39 16.67 1.68 13.05
C VAL A 39 15.88 0.46 13.56
N GLN A 40 15.09 0.63 14.62
CA GLN A 40 14.28 -0.45 15.19
C GLN A 40 13.28 -1.03 14.18
N ASP A 41 12.57 -0.16 13.45
CA ASP A 41 11.62 -0.57 12.41
C ASP A 41 12.28 -1.43 11.33
N ASN A 42 13.47 -1.05 10.86
CA ASN A 42 14.18 -1.79 9.82
C ASN A 42 14.78 -3.10 10.34
N LEU A 43 15.32 -3.11 11.56
CA LEU A 43 15.81 -4.35 12.19
C LEU A 43 14.69 -5.35 12.45
N GLN A 44 13.53 -4.88 12.95
CA GLN A 44 12.35 -5.72 13.13
C GLN A 44 11.87 -6.28 11.79
N ARG A 45 11.92 -5.47 10.73
CA ARG A 45 11.53 -5.90 9.39
C ARG A 45 12.48 -6.94 8.82
N ALA A 46 13.79 -6.77 9.02
CA ALA A 46 14.80 -7.75 8.64
C ALA A 46 14.61 -9.07 9.39
N ALA A 47 14.35 -9.02 10.70
CA ALA A 47 14.04 -10.20 11.50
C ALA A 47 12.77 -10.92 11.01
N ALA A 48 11.73 -10.17 10.63
CA ALA A 48 10.46 -10.73 10.13
C ALA A 48 10.61 -11.49 8.80
N VAL A 49 11.64 -11.18 8.00
CA VAL A 49 11.96 -11.90 6.76
C VAL A 49 13.13 -12.87 6.91
N GLY A 50 13.57 -13.11 8.16
CA GLY A 50 14.66 -14.05 8.47
C GLY A 50 16.02 -13.61 7.95
N LEU A 51 16.23 -12.31 7.72
CA LEU A 51 17.53 -11.79 7.32
C LEU A 51 18.42 -11.63 8.55
N THR A 52 19.48 -12.44 8.61
CA THR A 52 20.53 -12.36 9.62
C THR A 52 21.85 -11.97 8.95
N TRP A 53 22.69 -11.26 9.69
CA TRP A 53 24.06 -11.01 9.27
C TRP A 53 24.94 -12.24 9.57
N PRO A 54 25.86 -12.67 8.69
CA PRO A 54 26.22 -12.07 7.41
C PRO A 54 25.16 -12.31 6.33
N LEU A 55 24.92 -11.28 5.51
CA LEU A 55 24.04 -11.40 4.35
C LEU A 55 24.68 -12.36 3.32
N PRO A 56 23.89 -13.21 2.62
CA PRO A 56 24.40 -14.06 1.55
C PRO A 56 25.12 -13.22 0.48
N GLY A 57 26.26 -13.69 -0.01
CA GLY A 57 27.09 -12.95 -0.99
C GLY A 57 26.35 -12.61 -2.30
N GLU A 58 25.41 -13.47 -2.70
CA GLU A 58 24.56 -13.30 -3.89
C GLU A 58 23.40 -12.30 -3.69
N LEU A 59 23.23 -11.72 -2.49
CA LEU A 59 22.12 -10.82 -2.21
C LEU A 59 22.41 -9.41 -2.73
N THR A 60 21.91 -9.11 -3.94
CA THR A 60 21.97 -7.79 -4.57
C THR A 60 21.20 -6.72 -3.77
N ASP A 61 21.51 -5.45 -4.01
CA ASP A 61 20.80 -4.32 -3.37
C ASP A 61 19.30 -4.38 -3.67
N ASP A 62 18.94 -4.63 -4.93
CA ASP A 62 17.54 -4.74 -5.34
C ASP A 62 16.83 -5.93 -4.68
N ALA A 63 17.51 -7.08 -4.53
CA ALA A 63 16.94 -8.24 -3.85
C ALA A 63 16.76 -7.99 -2.35
N LEU A 64 17.69 -7.27 -1.71
CA LEU A 64 17.59 -6.85 -0.31
C LEU A 64 16.44 -5.85 -0.12
N GLU A 65 16.34 -4.85 -0.99
CA GLU A 65 15.26 -3.87 -0.97
C GLU A 65 13.92 -4.56 -1.15
N ASN A 66 13.81 -5.45 -2.14
CA ASN A 66 12.59 -6.21 -2.35
C ASN A 66 12.24 -7.08 -1.14
N LYS A 67 13.19 -7.82 -0.55
CA LYS A 67 12.89 -8.61 0.66
C LYS A 67 12.42 -7.75 1.83
N LEU A 68 13.00 -6.57 2.03
CA LEU A 68 12.66 -5.69 3.15
C LEU A 68 11.42 -4.83 2.88
N PHE A 69 11.09 -4.52 1.63
CA PHE A 69 10.05 -3.54 1.30
C PHE A 69 8.95 -4.06 0.35
N SER A 70 9.11 -5.22 -0.31
CA SER A 70 8.08 -5.88 -1.14
C SER A 70 6.97 -6.51 -0.30
N ARG A 71 6.23 -5.70 0.47
CA ARG A 71 4.83 -5.91 0.91
C ARG A 71 4.34 -4.95 1.98
N ASN A 72 5.08 -3.88 2.28
CA ASN A 72 4.69 -2.93 3.33
C ASN A 72 4.06 -1.63 2.82
N GLY A 73 3.80 -1.53 1.51
CA GLY A 73 3.01 -0.44 0.92
C GLY A 73 1.75 -0.98 0.28
N VAL A 74 0.65 -1.00 1.05
CA VAL A 74 -0.68 -1.49 0.65
C VAL A 74 -0.74 -3.02 0.49
N LYS A 75 -0.95 -3.74 1.61
CA LYS A 75 -1.86 -4.89 1.50
C LYS A 75 -3.14 -4.27 0.95
N GLN A 76 -3.48 -4.49 -0.33
CA GLN A 76 -4.87 -4.32 -0.75
C GLN A 76 -5.63 -5.14 0.27
N GLY A 77 -6.37 -4.44 1.15
CA GLY A 77 -7.10 -5.11 2.20
C GLY A 77 -7.90 -6.17 1.48
N THR A 78 -7.61 -7.45 1.76
CA THR A 78 -8.42 -8.56 1.24
C THR A 78 -9.85 -8.11 1.45
N ARG A 79 -10.64 -7.99 0.38
CA ARG A 79 -12.00 -7.43 0.45
C ARG A 79 -12.81 -8.39 1.33
N ARG A 80 -12.80 -8.12 2.65
CA ARG A 80 -13.27 -9.05 3.69
C ARG A 80 -14.80 -9.14 3.76
N ARG A 81 -15.51 -8.34 2.98
CA ARG A 81 -16.98 -8.23 2.99
C ARG A 81 -17.48 -8.46 1.58
N THR A 82 -18.62 -9.14 1.46
CA THR A 82 -19.29 -9.39 0.19
C THR A 82 -19.53 -8.08 -0.53
N GLU A 83 -18.92 -7.93 -1.70
CA GLU A 83 -19.10 -6.72 -2.50
C GLU A 83 -20.45 -6.78 -3.22
N PRO A 84 -21.21 -5.68 -3.26
CA PRO A 84 -22.37 -5.61 -4.14
C PRO A 84 -21.93 -5.68 -5.61
N ASN A 85 -22.84 -6.12 -6.50
CA ASN A 85 -22.57 -6.06 -7.93
C ASN A 85 -22.61 -4.60 -8.42
N TRP A 86 -21.44 -3.99 -8.53
CA TRP A 86 -21.31 -2.58 -8.88
C TRP A 86 -21.81 -2.22 -10.29
N ALA A 87 -21.78 -3.18 -11.23
CA ALA A 87 -22.30 -2.98 -12.57
C ALA A 87 -23.82 -2.77 -12.55
N ASP A 88 -24.53 -3.62 -11.82
CA ASP A 88 -25.99 -3.53 -11.67
C ASP A 88 -26.38 -2.22 -10.96
N LEU A 89 -25.65 -1.85 -9.90
CA LEU A 89 -25.86 -0.59 -9.18
C LEU A 89 -25.66 0.65 -10.07
N ALA A 90 -24.72 0.60 -11.00
CA ALA A 90 -24.47 1.69 -11.94
C ALA A 90 -25.62 1.85 -12.95
N VAL A 91 -26.31 0.76 -13.30
CA VAL A 91 -27.54 0.80 -14.11
C VAL A 91 -28.71 1.33 -13.28
N GLU A 92 -28.86 0.84 -12.05
CA GLU A 92 -29.97 1.20 -11.16
C GLU A 92 -29.96 2.71 -10.79
N LEU A 93 -28.77 3.28 -10.55
CA LEU A 93 -28.58 4.71 -10.28
C LEU A 93 -28.97 5.63 -11.45
N LYS A 94 -29.15 5.10 -12.67
CA LYS A 94 -29.63 5.91 -13.81
C LYS A 94 -31.15 6.05 -13.82
N LYS A 95 -31.87 5.28 -13.01
CA LYS A 95 -33.33 5.35 -12.91
C LYS A 95 -33.75 6.59 -12.09
N PRO A 96 -34.83 7.28 -12.48
CA PRO A 96 -35.31 8.45 -11.76
C PRO A 96 -35.71 8.07 -10.33
N GLY A 97 -35.28 8.87 -9.35
CA GLY A 97 -35.61 8.67 -7.94
C GLY A 97 -34.74 7.65 -7.18
N VAL A 98 -33.88 6.89 -7.87
CA VAL A 98 -32.95 5.97 -7.21
C VAL A 98 -31.76 6.74 -6.63
N THR A 99 -31.49 6.54 -5.35
CA THR A 99 -30.34 7.13 -4.67
C THR A 99 -29.40 6.05 -4.16
N LEU A 100 -28.13 6.43 -3.96
CA LEU A 100 -27.13 5.54 -3.40
C LEU A 100 -27.45 5.10 -1.96
N LEU A 101 -28.28 5.89 -1.25
CA LEU A 101 -28.78 5.53 0.07
C LEU A 101 -29.75 4.35 0.00
N ILE A 102 -30.74 4.40 -0.90
CA ILE A 102 -31.71 3.32 -1.11
C ILE A 102 -31.00 2.02 -1.46
N LEU A 103 -30.05 2.07 -2.40
CA LEU A 103 -29.29 0.88 -2.81
C LEU A 103 -28.39 0.32 -1.70
N TRP A 104 -27.92 1.17 -0.80
CA TRP A 104 -27.17 0.72 0.38
C TRP A 104 -28.09 0.08 1.43
N GLU A 105 -29.31 0.61 1.62
CA GLU A 105 -30.30 0.04 2.53
C GLU A 105 -30.67 -1.38 2.10
N GLU A 106 -31.01 -1.58 0.82
CA GLU A 106 -31.29 -2.89 0.24
C GLU A 106 -30.09 -3.85 0.37
N TYR A 107 -28.88 -3.35 0.06
CA TYR A 107 -27.67 -4.16 0.21
C TYR A 107 -27.44 -4.59 1.66
N ARG A 108 -27.70 -3.72 2.65
CA ARG A 108 -27.50 -4.00 4.07
C ARG A 108 -28.54 -4.96 4.62
N GLU A 109 -29.77 -4.92 4.12
CA GLU A 109 -30.80 -5.91 4.44
C GLU A 109 -30.36 -7.31 3.99
N ALA A 110 -29.81 -7.43 2.77
CA ALA A 110 -29.27 -8.69 2.27
C ALA A 110 -27.92 -9.09 2.90
N HIS A 111 -27.12 -8.11 3.34
CA HIS A 111 -25.78 -8.31 3.89
C HIS A 111 -25.57 -7.51 5.19
N PRO A 112 -26.06 -8.02 6.34
CA PRO A 112 -25.92 -7.32 7.62
C PRO A 112 -24.45 -7.05 8.02
N GLU A 113 -23.54 -7.96 7.64
CA GLU A 113 -22.08 -7.84 7.85
C GLU A 113 -21.35 -7.11 6.69
N GLY A 114 -22.12 -6.63 5.71
CA GLY A 114 -21.66 -5.92 4.52
C GLY A 114 -21.07 -4.54 4.82
N TYR A 115 -20.77 -3.75 3.79
CA TYR A 115 -20.28 -2.39 3.96
C TYR A 115 -21.26 -1.46 4.69
N GLY A 116 -20.76 -0.73 5.69
CA GLY A 116 -21.45 0.46 6.20
C GLY A 116 -21.46 1.57 5.15
N TYR A 117 -22.40 2.51 5.27
CA TYR A 117 -22.68 3.52 4.24
C TYR A 117 -21.44 4.28 3.73
N SER A 118 -20.59 4.77 4.64
CA SER A 118 -19.37 5.51 4.28
C SER A 118 -18.39 4.68 3.44
N ARG A 119 -18.22 3.39 3.76
CA ARG A 119 -17.38 2.47 3.00
C ARG A 119 -18.04 2.06 1.69
N TYR A 120 -19.36 1.91 1.66
CA TYR A 120 -20.12 1.60 0.45
C TYR A 120 -19.99 2.72 -0.59
N VAL A 121 -20.15 3.98 -0.16
CA VAL A 121 -19.91 5.17 -1.00
C VAL A 121 -18.46 5.21 -1.49
N ALA A 122 -17.49 5.04 -0.59
CA ALA A 122 -16.07 5.06 -0.95
C ALA A 122 -15.68 3.93 -1.93
N ALA A 123 -16.22 2.73 -1.77
CA ALA A 123 -15.99 1.59 -2.66
C ALA A 123 -16.54 1.86 -4.07
N LYS A 124 -17.77 2.40 -4.17
CA LYS A 124 -18.36 2.83 -5.44
C LYS A 124 -17.50 3.88 -6.17
N PHE A 125 -16.98 4.87 -5.43
CA PHE A 125 -16.09 5.88 -6.02
C PHE A 125 -14.75 5.30 -6.46
N MET A 126 -14.15 4.42 -5.65
CA MET A 126 -12.89 3.78 -6.01
C MET A 126 -13.00 2.87 -7.24
N LEU A 127 -14.13 2.18 -7.42
CA LEU A 127 -14.34 1.35 -8.61
C LEU A 127 -14.59 2.19 -9.86
N ARG A 128 -15.32 3.31 -9.75
CA ARG A 128 -15.45 4.26 -10.86
C ARG A 128 -14.08 4.78 -11.35
N LEU A 129 -13.10 4.92 -10.46
CA LEU A 129 -11.74 5.32 -10.82
C LEU A 129 -10.90 4.20 -11.45
N LEU A 130 -11.30 2.94 -11.28
CA LEU A 130 -10.62 1.78 -11.88
C LEU A 130 -11.24 1.36 -13.23
N ASP A 131 -12.50 1.74 -13.47
CA ASP A 131 -13.27 1.39 -14.67
C ASP A 131 -13.29 2.51 -15.74
N GLU A 132 -12.63 3.64 -15.47
CA GLU A 132 -12.30 4.62 -16.52
C GLU A 132 -11.20 4.01 -17.40
N PRO A 133 -11.43 3.78 -18.71
CA PRO A 133 -10.32 3.61 -19.63
C PRO A 133 -9.50 4.89 -19.50
N ARG A 134 -8.27 4.77 -18.98
CA ARG A 134 -7.30 5.87 -18.90
C ARG A 134 -7.49 6.72 -20.15
N ILE A 135 -7.92 7.96 -19.95
CA ILE A 135 -8.00 8.98 -21.00
C ILE A 135 -6.79 8.75 -21.91
N SER A 136 -7.10 8.34 -23.14
CA SER A 136 -6.14 8.01 -24.16
C SER A 136 -5.08 9.10 -24.22
N ALA A 137 -3.87 8.80 -23.72
CA ALA A 137 -2.67 9.60 -23.97
C ALA A 137 -2.20 9.51 -25.44
N LEU A 138 -3.13 9.30 -26.38
CA LEU A 138 -2.90 9.08 -27.81
C LEU A 138 -3.89 9.86 -28.70
N SER A 139 -4.39 11.01 -28.25
CA SER A 139 -5.22 11.91 -29.08
C SER A 139 -4.68 13.36 -29.15
N LEU A 140 -3.36 13.56 -29.10
CA LEU A 140 -2.73 14.83 -29.50
C LEU A 140 -1.78 14.66 -30.68
N ALA A 141 -2.17 13.84 -31.65
CA ALA A 141 -1.54 13.79 -32.96
C ALA A 141 -2.61 13.77 -34.06
N ARG A 142 -3.31 14.89 -34.23
CA ARG A 142 -3.79 15.40 -35.53
C ARG A 142 -4.55 16.71 -35.33
N ALA A 143 -4.30 17.62 -36.27
CA ALA A 143 -4.91 18.93 -36.47
C ALA A 143 -4.48 20.05 -35.51
N THR A 144 -3.36 20.70 -35.84
CA THR A 144 -3.40 22.09 -36.32
C THR A 144 -2.13 22.45 -37.10
N THR A 145 -2.38 22.89 -38.33
CA THR A 145 -1.47 23.53 -39.33
C THR A 145 -0.56 22.61 -40.13
#